data_AF-U5KM12-F1
#
_entry.id   AF-U5KM12-F1
#
_cell.length_a   1.000
_cell.length_b   1.000
_cell.length_c   1.000
_cell.angle_alpha   90.00
_cell.angle_beta   90.00
_cell.angle_gamma   90.00
#
_symmetry.space_group_name_H-M   'P 1'
#
loop_
_entity.id
_entity.type
_entity.pdbx_description
1 polymer ?
#
loop_
_entity_poly.entity_id
_entity_poly.type
_entity_poly.pdbx_seq_one_letter_code
_entity_poly.pdbx_strand_id
1 'polypeptide(L)'
;MSRQSVSPVTDSIPVDVHSEKMDPMERISALETEILFLRDKVSQMELLHAVSAAHQPNHTVLSALASERAHYEAASEPTCYDIEGETGDYNDLPTYPRRPHFNEAAQHPSTHIVTFDGNANDPYHPSSTPIYQTATFVQPDISEFGPYDYSRSGNPTRTALETLVAQLEGAHAAFAFSSGMAALQTLVTTVGTGNVILASSDLYGGMHRLLTQITAHLGIEVVFVETWRLDKVKEQLEKYKDRVKLLHLESPTNPLMRIVDIRAIAELAHGYGAEVSIDNTMMSPVRCTPLELGCDYSMHSATKFLCGHSDTMCGVLCTKTEALSKRVAFLQNAQGNALAPFDCWLLLRGIKTLSIRVEKQELNAVAVALFLARQKHVVRKLHYAGLNPKVFKDIISLDEASFDIHRLQTTALAACSPLKPAVRNAPAPSSAPASSSSSPSASAAATPSSRCRVSFLTPPSRRRSAPSPETSSVFRSVLSRLKTFWPTFLRPSRPPPR
;
A
#
# COMPACT_ATOMS: atom_id res chain seq x y z
N MET A 1 44.81 -5.46 -23.76
CA MET A 1 44.52 -6.80 -23.19
C MET A 1 43.31 -7.36 -23.91
N SER A 2 43.22 -8.69 -24.07
CA SER A 2 42.14 -9.34 -24.82
C SER A 2 40.79 -9.25 -24.11
N ARG A 3 39.71 -9.01 -24.87
CA ARG A 3 38.35 -9.32 -24.41
C ARG A 3 38.25 -10.84 -24.32
N GLN A 4 38.04 -11.39 -23.14
CA GLN A 4 37.60 -12.78 -23.03
C GLN A 4 36.18 -12.87 -23.56
N SER A 5 35.96 -13.75 -24.54
CA SER A 5 34.63 -14.11 -25.00
C SER A 5 33.88 -14.82 -23.88
N VAL A 6 32.78 -14.25 -23.40
CA VAL A 6 31.85 -14.95 -22.52
C VAL A 6 31.19 -16.06 -23.34
N SER A 7 31.52 -17.31 -23.04
CA SER A 7 30.87 -18.47 -23.66
C SER A 7 29.36 -18.43 -23.38
N PRO A 8 28.50 -18.85 -24.33
CA PRO A 8 27.08 -18.99 -24.06
C PRO A 8 26.89 -19.98 -22.91
N VAL A 9 26.19 -19.54 -21.85
CA VAL A 9 25.73 -20.44 -20.79
C VAL A 9 24.68 -21.35 -21.41
N THR A 10 24.85 -22.67 -21.28
CA THR A 10 23.95 -23.64 -21.91
C THR A 10 22.59 -23.64 -21.22
N ASP A 11 21.56 -23.20 -21.93
CA ASP A 11 20.17 -23.25 -21.47
C ASP A 11 19.64 -24.69 -21.42
N SER A 12 19.76 -25.33 -20.25
CA SER A 12 19.08 -26.59 -19.95
C SER A 12 18.54 -26.62 -18.52
N ILE A 13 17.23 -26.42 -18.39
CA ILE A 13 16.50 -26.63 -17.14
C ILE A 13 16.47 -28.15 -16.86
N PRO A 14 16.78 -28.65 -15.64
CA PRO A 14 16.91 -30.09 -15.39
C PRO A 14 15.61 -30.93 -15.41
N VAL A 15 14.47 -30.33 -15.76
CA VAL A 15 13.14 -30.96 -15.70
C VAL A 15 12.33 -30.54 -16.93
N ASP A 16 11.77 -31.52 -17.64
CA ASP A 16 10.83 -31.28 -18.74
C ASP A 16 9.45 -30.89 -18.17
N VAL A 17 9.13 -29.60 -18.24
CA VAL A 17 7.89 -29.04 -17.68
C VAL A 17 6.67 -29.22 -18.60
N HIS A 18 6.84 -29.84 -19.78
CA HIS A 18 5.81 -29.93 -20.83
C HIS A 18 4.93 -31.19 -20.76
N SER A 19 5.09 -32.02 -19.73
CA SER A 19 4.22 -33.18 -19.50
C SER A 19 2.80 -32.77 -19.10
N GLU A 20 1.82 -32.96 -19.98
CA GLU A 20 0.37 -32.82 -19.67
C GLU A 20 -0.13 -33.77 -18.57
N LYS A 21 0.71 -34.70 -18.09
CA LYS A 21 0.39 -35.66 -17.02
C LYS A 21 1.02 -35.32 -15.67
N MET A 22 1.76 -34.21 -15.55
CA MET A 22 2.47 -33.84 -14.32
C MET A 22 1.50 -33.29 -13.26
N ASP A 23 1.68 -33.67 -11.99
CA ASP A 23 0.76 -33.25 -10.92
C ASP A 23 0.83 -31.72 -10.70
N PRO A 24 -0.28 -31.03 -10.37
CA PRO A 24 -0.26 -29.60 -10.10
C PRO A 24 0.75 -29.17 -9.02
N MET A 25 1.02 -30.00 -8.01
CA MET A 25 2.03 -29.73 -6.98
C MET A 25 3.46 -29.91 -7.49
N GLU A 26 3.70 -30.88 -8.39
CA GLU A 26 4.98 -31.05 -9.08
C GLU A 26 5.25 -29.87 -10.01
N ARG A 27 4.24 -29.43 -10.78
CA ARG A 27 4.33 -28.24 -11.65
C ARG A 27 4.55 -26.95 -10.84
N ILE A 28 3.91 -26.80 -9.69
CA ILE A 28 4.23 -25.71 -8.75
C ILE A 28 5.66 -25.84 -8.20
N SER A 29 6.15 -27.04 -7.91
CA SER A 29 7.53 -27.24 -7.41
C SER A 29 8.60 -26.96 -8.48
N ALA A 30 8.31 -27.25 -9.75
CA ALA A 30 9.16 -26.86 -10.88
C ALA A 30 9.19 -25.34 -11.04
N LEU A 31 8.02 -24.69 -11.06
CA LEU A 31 7.90 -23.22 -11.14
C LEU A 31 8.54 -22.52 -9.93
N GLU A 32 8.42 -23.04 -8.71
CA GLU A 32 9.12 -22.49 -7.53
C GLU A 32 10.65 -22.59 -7.68
N THR A 33 11.15 -23.64 -8.32
CA THR A 33 12.58 -23.82 -8.61
C THR A 33 13.07 -22.84 -9.70
N GLU A 34 12.24 -22.62 -10.73
CA GLU A 34 12.48 -21.65 -11.80
C GLU A 34 12.45 -20.20 -11.27
N ILE A 35 11.46 -19.86 -10.42
CA ILE A 35 11.37 -18.56 -9.72
C ILE A 35 12.58 -18.35 -8.81
N LEU A 36 13.07 -19.38 -8.11
CA LEU A 36 14.28 -19.30 -7.29
C LEU A 36 15.57 -19.11 -8.13
N PHE A 37 15.60 -19.61 -9.36
CA PHE A 37 16.72 -19.46 -10.30
C PHE A 37 16.74 -18.08 -11.00
N LEU A 38 15.56 -17.56 -11.39
CA LEU A 38 15.40 -16.27 -12.06
C LEU A 38 15.40 -15.07 -11.10
N ARG A 39 15.35 -15.34 -9.79
CA ARG A 39 15.28 -14.39 -8.67
C ARG A 39 16.22 -13.18 -8.75
N ASP A 40 17.43 -13.37 -9.30
CA ASP A 40 18.49 -12.35 -9.33
C ASP A 40 18.60 -11.64 -10.70
N LYS A 41 17.64 -11.83 -11.63
CA LYS A 41 17.74 -11.37 -13.04
C LYS A 41 16.52 -10.71 -13.66
N VAL A 42 15.31 -10.84 -13.10
CA VAL A 42 14.04 -10.34 -13.66
C VAL A 42 13.16 -9.79 -12.52
N SER A 43 12.29 -8.80 -12.76
CA SER A 43 11.38 -8.32 -11.71
C SER A 43 10.29 -9.35 -11.42
N GLN A 44 9.87 -9.46 -10.16
CA GLN A 44 9.03 -10.59 -9.74
C GLN A 44 7.55 -10.43 -10.13
N MET A 45 7.15 -9.28 -10.68
CA MET A 45 5.84 -9.10 -11.34
C MET A 45 5.80 -9.73 -12.73
N GLU A 46 6.87 -9.61 -13.52
CA GLU A 46 6.98 -10.27 -14.84
C GLU A 46 6.92 -11.80 -14.66
N LEU A 47 7.59 -12.33 -13.62
CA LEU A 47 7.49 -13.74 -13.21
C LEU A 47 6.06 -14.16 -12.83
N LEU A 48 5.34 -13.35 -12.03
CA LEU A 48 3.96 -13.64 -11.64
C LEU A 48 2.99 -13.59 -12.84
N HIS A 49 3.20 -12.68 -13.80
CA HIS A 49 2.44 -12.65 -15.04
C HIS A 49 2.77 -13.82 -15.97
N ALA A 50 4.05 -14.19 -16.12
CA ALA A 50 4.45 -15.36 -16.91
C ALA A 50 3.86 -16.68 -16.37
N VAL A 51 3.83 -16.86 -15.04
CA VAL A 51 3.16 -18.00 -14.38
C VAL A 51 1.65 -18.01 -14.67
N SER A 52 1.00 -16.84 -14.77
CA SER A 52 -0.41 -16.75 -15.17
C SER A 52 -0.64 -16.99 -16.67
N ALA A 53 0.34 -16.65 -17.51
CA ALA A 53 0.28 -16.75 -18.97
C ALA A 53 0.59 -18.15 -19.53
N ALA A 54 1.13 -19.07 -18.71
CA ALA A 54 1.49 -20.46 -19.05
C ALA A 54 0.29 -21.40 -19.40
N HIS A 55 -0.80 -20.84 -19.91
CA HIS A 55 -2.00 -21.53 -20.40
C HIS A 55 -1.90 -21.98 -21.87
N GLN A 56 -0.94 -21.48 -22.64
CA GLN A 56 -0.67 -22.00 -23.99
C GLN A 56 0.36 -23.15 -23.93
N PRO A 57 0.12 -24.31 -24.58
CA PRO A 57 0.99 -25.49 -24.45
C PRO A 57 2.47 -25.25 -24.81
N ASN A 58 2.73 -24.29 -25.70
CA ASN A 58 4.05 -24.04 -26.28
C ASN A 58 4.76 -22.81 -25.70
N HIS A 59 4.20 -22.12 -24.69
CA HIS A 59 4.81 -20.94 -24.08
C HIS A 59 5.53 -21.29 -22.77
N THR A 60 6.83 -21.00 -22.73
CA THR A 60 7.64 -21.01 -21.50
C THR A 60 7.61 -19.63 -20.84
N VAL A 61 8.06 -19.54 -19.59
CA VAL A 61 8.31 -18.23 -18.93
C VAL A 61 9.25 -17.38 -19.79
N LEU A 62 10.29 -18.00 -20.36
CA LEU A 62 11.25 -17.33 -21.26
C LEU A 62 10.63 -16.82 -22.56
N SER A 63 9.68 -17.54 -23.19
CA SER A 63 9.05 -17.07 -24.44
C SER A 63 7.98 -15.99 -24.21
N ALA A 64 7.31 -16.00 -23.06
CA ALA A 64 6.47 -14.88 -22.62
C ALA A 64 7.32 -13.62 -22.35
N LEU A 65 8.39 -13.76 -21.57
CA LEU A 65 9.36 -12.70 -21.32
C LEU A 65 10.00 -12.17 -22.60
N ALA A 66 10.29 -13.01 -23.60
CA ALA A 66 10.84 -12.56 -24.88
C ALA A 66 9.87 -11.66 -25.67
N SER A 67 8.56 -11.94 -25.61
CA SER A 67 7.55 -11.10 -26.27
C SER A 67 7.33 -9.78 -25.54
N GLU A 68 7.27 -9.79 -24.20
CA GLU A 68 7.15 -8.58 -23.40
C GLU A 68 8.42 -7.72 -23.48
N ARG A 69 9.59 -8.36 -23.49
CA ARG A 69 10.88 -7.71 -23.72
C ARG A 69 11.00 -7.11 -25.12
N ALA A 70 10.53 -7.79 -26.17
CA ALA A 70 10.49 -7.21 -27.51
C ALA A 70 9.53 -6.00 -27.59
N HIS A 71 8.46 -6.00 -26.79
CA HIS A 71 7.57 -4.83 -26.65
C HIS A 71 8.26 -3.68 -25.90
N TYR A 72 9.00 -3.94 -24.81
CA TYR A 72 9.78 -2.91 -24.12
C TYR A 72 10.96 -2.40 -24.96
N GLU A 73 11.73 -3.27 -25.64
CA GLU A 73 12.85 -2.89 -26.51
C GLU A 73 12.37 -2.09 -27.73
N ALA A 74 11.16 -2.34 -28.25
CA ALA A 74 10.49 -1.49 -29.24
C ALA A 74 9.91 -0.17 -28.68
N ALA A 75 9.64 -0.11 -27.37
CA ALA A 75 9.24 1.11 -26.66
C ALA A 75 10.44 1.89 -26.09
N SER A 76 11.65 1.32 -26.16
CA SER A 76 12.89 1.89 -25.64
C SER A 76 13.99 1.90 -26.71
N GLU A 77 13.74 2.53 -27.86
CA GLU A 77 14.84 3.00 -28.71
C GLU A 77 15.78 3.88 -27.84
N PRO A 78 17.06 3.52 -27.68
CA PRO A 78 17.96 4.32 -26.87
C PRO A 78 18.19 5.66 -27.57
N THR A 79 17.66 6.74 -26.98
CA THR A 79 17.92 8.10 -27.48
C THR A 79 19.41 8.40 -27.32
N CYS A 80 20.18 8.19 -28.39
CA CYS A 80 21.60 8.47 -28.41
C CYS A 80 21.76 10.00 -28.50
N TYR A 81 22.25 10.62 -27.43
CA TYR A 81 22.51 12.04 -27.40
C TYR A 81 23.89 12.31 -27.99
N ASP A 82 23.94 12.76 -29.24
CA ASP A 82 25.19 13.21 -29.86
C ASP A 82 25.69 14.47 -29.13
N ILE A 83 26.83 14.31 -28.44
CA ILE A 83 27.55 15.42 -27.81
C ILE A 83 28.50 16.01 -28.87
N GLU A 84 27.97 16.88 -29.72
CA GLU A 84 28.77 17.67 -30.66
C GLU A 84 29.52 18.82 -29.93
N GLY A 85 30.85 18.86 -30.07
CA GLY A 85 31.72 19.92 -29.54
C GLY A 85 31.99 19.80 -28.02
N GLU A 86 33.19 20.03 -27.50
CA GLU A 86 34.29 20.89 -27.95
C GLU A 86 35.65 20.40 -27.39
N THR A 87 36.76 20.78 -28.04
CA THR A 87 38.12 20.58 -27.52
C THR A 87 38.69 21.93 -27.03
N GLY A 88 38.68 22.15 -25.71
CA GLY A 88 39.10 23.41 -25.05
C GLY A 88 40.20 23.23 -24.00
N ASP A 89 40.73 24.35 -23.48
CA ASP A 89 41.85 24.38 -22.52
C ASP A 89 41.42 23.89 -21.12
N TYR A 90 42.37 23.30 -20.38
CA TYR A 90 42.19 22.90 -18.98
C TYR A 90 41.87 24.11 -18.06
N ASN A 91 42.33 25.31 -18.43
CA ASN A 91 42.10 26.54 -17.67
C ASN A 91 40.72 27.19 -17.93
N ASP A 92 40.01 26.79 -18.99
CA ASP A 92 38.63 27.26 -19.27
C ASP A 92 37.56 26.45 -18.49
N LEU A 93 37.97 25.44 -17.72
CA LEU A 93 37.07 24.60 -16.93
C LEU A 93 36.53 25.35 -15.70
N PRO A 94 35.20 25.53 -15.55
CA PRO A 94 34.63 26.26 -14.42
C PRO A 94 34.77 25.48 -13.10
N THR A 95 35.24 26.15 -12.06
CA THR A 95 35.48 25.56 -10.73
C THR A 95 34.21 25.31 -9.90
N TYR A 96 33.04 25.75 -10.39
CA TYR A 96 31.72 25.59 -9.76
C TYR A 96 30.65 25.25 -10.83
N PRO A 97 29.47 24.69 -10.46
CA PRO A 97 28.84 23.64 -11.28
C PRO A 97 27.72 24.10 -12.25
N ARG A 98 27.48 23.28 -13.29
CA ARG A 98 26.16 23.16 -13.95
C ARG A 98 25.33 22.09 -13.22
N ARG A 99 24.01 22.30 -13.10
CA ARG A 99 23.02 21.31 -12.63
C ARG A 99 21.98 21.02 -13.73
N PRO A 100 21.27 19.88 -13.72
CA PRO A 100 20.47 19.44 -14.87
C PRO A 100 19.18 20.25 -15.10
N HIS A 101 18.82 20.44 -16.37
CA HIS A 101 17.47 20.83 -16.75
C HIS A 101 16.56 19.58 -16.74
N PHE A 102 15.57 19.55 -15.83
CA PHE A 102 14.54 18.51 -15.79
C PHE A 102 13.20 19.04 -16.33
N ASN A 103 13.04 19.08 -17.65
CA ASN A 103 11.76 19.42 -18.26
C ASN A 103 10.84 18.19 -18.35
N GLU A 104 9.92 18.08 -17.39
CA GLU A 104 8.57 17.50 -17.57
C GLU A 104 8.44 16.07 -18.13
N ALA A 105 9.35 15.16 -17.76
CA ALA A 105 9.01 13.75 -17.70
C ALA A 105 8.20 13.43 -16.43
N ALA A 106 7.01 12.87 -16.59
CA ALA A 106 6.14 12.44 -15.50
C ALA A 106 6.86 11.35 -14.65
N GLN A 107 7.05 11.59 -13.35
CA GLN A 107 7.91 10.73 -12.52
C GLN A 107 7.17 9.47 -12.04
N HIS A 108 7.86 8.33 -12.07
CA HIS A 108 7.36 7.10 -11.47
C HIS A 108 7.28 7.24 -9.92
N PRO A 109 6.21 6.76 -9.24
CA PRO A 109 6.04 6.98 -7.79
C PRO A 109 7.22 6.50 -6.92
N SER A 110 7.87 5.38 -7.26
CA SER A 110 9.08 4.90 -6.55
C SER A 110 10.27 5.85 -6.66
N THR A 111 10.34 6.66 -7.72
CA THR A 111 11.28 7.77 -7.83
C THR A 111 10.77 8.92 -6.98
N HIS A 112 9.51 9.34 -7.20
CA HIS A 112 8.87 10.49 -6.57
C HIS A 112 8.91 10.51 -5.03
N ILE A 113 8.60 9.39 -4.36
CA ILE A 113 8.67 9.32 -2.87
C ILE A 113 10.05 9.72 -2.33
N VAL A 114 11.11 9.36 -3.05
CA VAL A 114 12.47 9.75 -2.70
C VAL A 114 12.74 11.16 -3.22
N THR A 115 12.54 11.43 -4.52
CA THR A 115 12.77 12.72 -5.20
C THR A 115 11.88 13.86 -4.75
N PHE A 116 10.93 13.71 -3.81
CA PHE A 116 10.16 14.85 -3.32
C PHE A 116 10.99 15.83 -2.47
N ASP A 117 11.07 17.08 -2.92
CA ASP A 117 11.47 18.24 -2.12
C ASP A 117 10.24 19.09 -1.74
N GLY A 118 9.84 19.01 -0.47
CA GLY A 118 8.72 19.77 0.08
C GLY A 118 9.06 21.19 0.55
N ASN A 119 10.30 21.67 0.37
CA ASN A 119 10.79 22.93 0.93
C ASN A 119 11.67 23.69 -0.08
N ALA A 120 11.37 23.60 -1.38
CA ALA A 120 12.14 24.22 -2.46
C ALA A 120 12.36 25.74 -2.30
N ASN A 121 11.49 26.42 -1.55
CA ASN A 121 11.54 27.85 -1.24
C ASN A 121 12.22 28.18 0.11
N ASP A 122 12.76 27.20 0.85
CA ASP A 122 13.52 27.42 2.08
C ASP A 122 14.89 28.04 1.74
N PRO A 123 15.27 29.17 2.38
CA PRO A 123 16.48 29.92 2.03
C PRO A 123 17.80 29.20 2.35
N TYR A 124 17.76 28.09 3.09
CA TYR A 124 18.92 27.24 3.38
C TYR A 124 19.03 26.02 2.46
N HIS A 125 18.06 25.82 1.55
CA HIS A 125 17.97 24.71 0.60
C HIS A 125 18.30 23.31 1.20
N PRO A 126 17.65 22.90 2.30
CA PRO A 126 17.99 21.68 3.02
C PRO A 126 17.57 20.42 2.26
N SER A 127 18.49 19.46 2.07
CA SER A 127 18.24 18.18 1.37
C SER A 127 17.22 17.24 2.05
N SER A 128 16.59 17.68 3.14
CA SER A 128 15.51 16.99 3.85
C SER A 128 14.70 18.02 4.64
N THR A 129 13.39 17.84 4.67
CA THR A 129 12.44 18.76 5.30
C THR A 129 12.81 19.09 6.76
N PRO A 130 12.98 20.37 7.13
CA PRO A 130 13.16 20.78 8.52
C PRO A 130 11.94 20.48 9.38
N ILE A 131 12.15 20.36 10.70
CA ILE A 131 11.07 20.17 11.68
C ILE A 131 10.71 21.53 12.28
N TYR A 132 9.63 22.14 11.79
CA TYR A 132 9.13 23.43 12.27
C TYR A 132 8.37 23.27 13.60
N GLN A 133 9.13 22.99 14.66
CA GLN A 133 8.63 22.75 16.02
C GLN A 133 8.30 24.08 16.74
N THR A 134 7.46 24.92 16.12
CA THR A 134 6.91 26.16 16.69
C THR A 134 5.39 26.10 16.79
N ALA A 135 4.79 26.92 17.66
CA ALA A 135 3.34 27.11 17.74
C ALA A 135 2.83 28.22 16.81
N THR A 136 3.63 29.26 16.58
CA THR A 136 3.25 30.49 15.87
C THR A 136 4.38 30.98 14.97
N PHE A 137 4.04 31.79 13.97
CA PHE A 137 4.96 32.43 13.04
C PHE A 137 4.85 33.96 13.13
N VAL A 138 5.86 34.68 12.65
CA VAL A 138 5.83 36.16 12.60
C VAL A 138 4.96 36.59 11.41
N GLN A 139 3.98 37.45 11.67
CA GLN A 139 3.13 38.05 10.64
C GLN A 139 3.88 39.21 9.95
N PRO A 140 3.78 39.37 8.61
CA PRO A 140 4.35 40.52 7.91
C PRO A 140 3.82 41.88 8.39
N ASP A 141 2.52 41.96 8.69
CA ASP A 141 1.83 43.14 9.21
C ASP A 141 0.63 42.72 10.09
N ILE A 142 0.06 43.65 10.85
CA ILE A 142 -1.18 43.43 11.64
C ILE A 142 -2.41 43.07 10.79
N SER A 143 -2.41 43.40 9.49
CA SER A 143 -3.50 43.10 8.55
C SER A 143 -3.23 41.91 7.63
N GLU A 144 -1.98 41.43 7.54
CA GLU A 144 -1.58 40.35 6.63
C GLU A 144 -1.09 39.12 7.41
N PHE A 145 -1.83 38.02 7.30
CA PHE A 145 -1.36 36.70 7.73
C PHE A 145 -0.46 36.13 6.63
N GLY A 146 0.80 35.82 6.97
CA GLY A 146 1.75 35.18 6.06
C GLY A 146 1.33 33.75 5.68
N PRO A 147 2.15 33.01 4.91
CA PRO A 147 1.83 31.63 4.47
C PRO A 147 1.57 30.67 5.64
N TYR A 148 2.05 31.01 6.84
CA TYR A 148 1.70 30.37 8.10
C TYR A 148 1.52 31.45 9.18
N ASP A 149 0.49 31.32 10.00
CA ASP A 149 0.24 32.14 11.19
C ASP A 149 0.47 31.32 12.48
N TYR A 150 -0.13 30.12 12.52
CA TYR A 150 -0.26 29.29 13.71
C TYR A 150 -0.29 27.80 13.34
N SER A 151 0.53 26.96 13.98
CA SER A 151 0.81 25.59 13.54
C SER A 151 -0.38 24.62 13.50
N ARG A 152 -1.51 24.96 14.17
CA ARG A 152 -2.78 24.22 14.02
C ARG A 152 -3.39 24.48 12.64
N SER A 153 -3.42 25.74 12.18
CA SER A 153 -3.91 26.15 10.86
C SER A 153 -3.04 25.59 9.73
N GLY A 154 -1.71 25.80 9.82
CA GLY A 154 -0.74 25.33 8.83
C GLY A 154 0.67 25.28 9.40
N ASN A 155 1.52 24.37 8.93
CA ASN A 155 2.91 24.22 9.38
C ASN A 155 3.77 23.65 8.23
N PRO A 156 4.96 24.21 7.92
CA PRO A 156 5.73 23.79 6.74
C PRO A 156 6.05 22.29 6.68
N THR A 157 6.41 21.67 7.81
CA THR A 157 6.70 20.23 7.88
C THR A 157 5.46 19.38 7.61
N ARG A 158 4.28 19.85 8.01
CA ARG A 158 3.00 19.19 7.69
C ARG A 158 2.59 19.44 6.25
N THR A 159 2.72 20.67 5.75
CA THR A 159 2.40 21.01 4.36
C THR A 159 3.28 20.22 3.38
N ALA A 160 4.56 20.03 3.66
CA ALA A 160 5.43 19.14 2.88
C ALA A 160 4.92 17.69 2.83
N LEU A 161 4.46 17.13 3.96
CA LEU A 161 3.84 15.80 4.02
C LEU A 161 2.52 15.75 3.22
N GLU A 162 1.65 16.74 3.44
CA GLU A 162 0.33 16.86 2.82
C GLU A 162 0.44 16.98 1.30
N THR A 163 1.40 17.77 0.78
CA THR A 163 1.72 17.85 -0.65
C THR A 163 2.20 16.51 -1.22
N LEU A 164 3.14 15.82 -0.56
CA LEU A 164 3.63 14.52 -1.03
C LEU A 164 2.52 13.47 -1.12
N VAL A 165 1.70 13.33 -0.07
CA VAL A 165 0.63 12.32 -0.09
C VAL A 165 -0.47 12.69 -1.09
N ALA A 166 -0.76 13.98 -1.29
CA ALA A 166 -1.68 14.43 -2.34
C ALA A 166 -1.16 14.07 -3.74
N GLN A 167 0.12 14.31 -4.02
CA GLN A 167 0.77 13.94 -5.28
C GLN A 167 0.74 12.42 -5.53
N LEU A 168 0.98 11.60 -4.50
CA LEU A 168 0.95 10.13 -4.61
C LEU A 168 -0.46 9.54 -4.82
N GLU A 169 -1.51 10.18 -4.30
CA GLU A 169 -2.91 9.73 -4.46
C GLU A 169 -3.62 10.32 -5.69
N GLY A 170 -2.97 11.22 -6.44
CA GLY A 170 -3.63 12.00 -7.50
C GLY A 170 -4.71 12.96 -6.96
N ALA A 171 -4.57 13.42 -5.72
CA ALA A 171 -5.55 14.23 -5.01
C ALA A 171 -5.40 15.73 -5.31
N HIS A 172 -6.47 16.49 -5.11
CA HIS A 172 -6.40 17.96 -5.08
C HIS A 172 -5.67 18.44 -3.82
N ALA A 173 -5.99 17.84 -2.67
CA ALA A 173 -5.30 18.08 -1.41
C ALA A 173 -5.39 16.84 -0.50
N ALA A 174 -4.42 16.71 0.40
CA ALA A 174 -4.42 15.76 1.49
C ALA A 174 -4.23 16.49 2.82
N PHE A 175 -4.79 15.92 3.90
CA PHE A 175 -4.80 16.52 5.23
C PHE A 175 -4.30 15.50 6.25
N ALA A 176 -3.29 15.86 7.03
CA ALA A 176 -2.65 14.98 8.00
C ALA A 176 -3.23 15.17 9.41
N PHE A 177 -3.56 14.07 10.08
CA PHE A 177 -4.26 14.01 11.36
C PHE A 177 -3.47 13.17 12.38
N SER A 178 -3.67 13.48 13.67
CA SER A 178 -3.05 12.78 14.81
C SER A 178 -3.34 11.27 14.92
N SER A 179 -4.30 10.75 14.15
CA SER A 179 -4.53 9.32 13.95
C SER A 179 -5.47 9.07 12.78
N GLY A 180 -5.52 7.83 12.27
CA GLY A 180 -6.57 7.42 11.32
C GLY A 180 -7.99 7.64 11.86
N MET A 181 -8.20 7.49 13.17
CA MET A 181 -9.51 7.77 13.78
C MET A 181 -9.87 9.26 13.76
N ALA A 182 -8.91 10.17 13.86
CA ALA A 182 -9.14 11.61 13.72
C ALA A 182 -9.49 11.98 12.26
N ALA A 183 -8.85 11.35 11.27
CA ALA A 183 -9.21 11.49 9.86
C ALA A 183 -10.65 10.99 9.59
N LEU A 184 -11.02 9.82 10.11
CA LEU A 184 -12.37 9.25 9.97
C LEU A 184 -13.43 10.07 10.74
N GLN A 185 -13.12 10.60 11.92
CA GLN A 185 -14.01 11.50 12.64
C GLN A 185 -14.26 12.78 11.84
N THR A 186 -13.22 13.34 11.23
CA THR A 186 -13.32 14.53 10.36
C THR A 186 -14.20 14.25 9.14
N LEU A 187 -13.98 13.11 8.48
CA LEU A 187 -14.81 12.61 7.37
C LEU A 187 -16.28 12.45 7.77
N VAL A 188 -16.58 11.77 8.89
CA VAL A 188 -17.95 11.63 9.40
C VAL A 188 -18.62 12.99 9.64
N THR A 189 -17.86 13.99 10.10
CA THR A 189 -18.39 15.34 10.31
C THR A 189 -18.77 16.07 9.00
N THR A 190 -18.28 15.65 7.82
CA THR A 190 -18.65 16.29 6.53
C THR A 190 -20.10 16.01 6.08
N VAL A 191 -20.76 15.03 6.71
CA VAL A 191 -22.08 14.49 6.33
C VAL A 191 -23.25 15.31 6.91
N GLY A 192 -23.11 15.81 8.14
CA GLY A 192 -24.14 16.60 8.83
C GLY A 192 -25.39 15.82 9.29
N THR A 193 -26.03 16.33 10.34
CA THR A 193 -27.21 15.73 11.00
C THR A 193 -28.40 15.52 10.06
N GLY A 194 -29.13 14.42 10.24
CA GLY A 194 -30.32 14.02 9.47
C GLY A 194 -30.02 13.11 8.26
N ASN A 195 -28.80 13.18 7.74
CA ASN A 195 -28.33 12.38 6.61
C ASN A 195 -27.96 10.94 7.01
N VAL A 196 -27.71 10.12 5.98
CA VAL A 196 -27.37 8.69 6.09
C VAL A 196 -25.94 8.46 5.59
N ILE A 197 -25.19 7.64 6.33
CA ILE A 197 -23.95 7.01 5.88
C ILE A 197 -24.24 5.54 5.56
N LEU A 198 -23.93 5.11 4.35
CA LEU A 198 -23.77 3.69 4.03
C LEU A 198 -22.34 3.27 4.33
N ALA A 199 -22.13 2.14 4.99
CA ALA A 199 -20.79 1.65 5.36
C ALA A 199 -20.64 0.15 5.11
N SER A 200 -19.43 -0.30 4.77
CA SER A 200 -19.12 -1.75 4.70
C SER A 200 -19.54 -2.49 5.97
N SER A 201 -20.22 -3.63 5.84
CA SER A 201 -20.52 -4.53 6.96
C SER A 201 -19.32 -5.37 7.42
N ASP A 202 -18.21 -5.32 6.69
CA ASP A 202 -16.90 -5.89 7.03
C ASP A 202 -15.85 -4.79 6.90
N LEU A 203 -15.45 -4.20 8.03
CA LEU A 203 -14.50 -3.08 8.10
C LEU A 203 -13.76 -3.03 9.43
N TYR A 204 -12.71 -2.22 9.51
CA TYR A 204 -11.94 -1.98 10.72
C TYR A 204 -12.82 -1.64 11.94
N GLY A 205 -12.74 -2.48 12.98
CA GLY A 205 -13.58 -2.36 14.19
C GLY A 205 -13.46 -1.03 14.97
N GLY A 206 -12.45 -0.20 14.71
CA GLY A 206 -12.41 1.18 15.20
C GLY A 206 -13.39 2.10 14.48
N MET A 207 -13.54 1.95 13.16
CA MET A 207 -14.55 2.66 12.36
C MET A 207 -15.96 2.18 12.70
N HIS A 208 -16.18 0.87 12.89
CA HIS A 208 -17.46 0.36 13.41
C HIS A 208 -17.83 1.03 14.75
N ARG A 209 -16.87 1.21 15.66
CA ARG A 209 -17.11 1.88 16.95
C ARG A 209 -17.43 3.37 16.78
N LEU A 210 -16.70 4.10 15.95
CA LEU A 210 -17.00 5.50 15.60
C LEU A 210 -18.42 5.65 15.04
N LEU A 211 -18.81 4.77 14.10
CA LEU A 211 -20.14 4.75 13.50
C LEU A 211 -21.25 4.44 14.53
N THR A 212 -21.08 3.40 15.34
CA THR A 212 -22.14 2.93 16.26
C THR A 212 -22.22 3.68 17.59
N GLN A 213 -21.14 4.31 18.07
CA GLN A 213 -21.08 4.91 19.41
C GLN A 213 -20.86 6.43 19.44
N ILE A 214 -20.60 7.07 18.28
CA ILE A 214 -20.40 8.52 18.19
C ILE A 214 -21.28 9.10 17.08
N THR A 215 -21.18 8.56 15.86
CA THR A 215 -21.89 9.07 14.67
C THR A 215 -23.41 9.08 14.85
N ALA A 216 -23.96 8.02 15.43
CA ALA A 216 -25.39 7.94 15.80
C ALA A 216 -25.84 9.07 16.74
N HIS A 217 -24.96 9.55 17.64
CA HIS A 217 -25.27 10.67 18.55
C HIS A 217 -25.16 12.05 17.90
N LEU A 218 -24.55 12.15 16.70
CA LEU A 218 -24.58 13.35 15.86
C LEU A 218 -25.91 13.47 15.06
N GLY A 219 -26.85 12.53 15.27
CA GLY A 219 -28.09 12.42 14.51
C GLY A 219 -27.85 12.03 13.05
N ILE A 220 -26.77 11.31 12.77
CA ILE A 220 -26.45 10.73 11.46
C ILE A 220 -26.84 9.25 11.51
N GLU A 221 -27.69 8.81 10.59
CA GLU A 221 -28.10 7.40 10.48
C GLU A 221 -26.99 6.59 9.80
N VAL A 222 -26.65 5.41 10.34
CA VAL A 222 -25.65 4.52 9.74
C VAL A 222 -26.29 3.20 9.33
N VAL A 223 -26.07 2.81 8.07
CA VAL A 223 -26.57 1.57 7.49
C VAL A 223 -25.40 0.73 7.01
N PHE A 224 -25.20 -0.42 7.64
CA PHE A 224 -24.16 -1.37 7.24
C PHE A 224 -24.64 -2.25 6.08
N VAL A 225 -23.82 -2.35 5.03
CA VAL A 225 -24.16 -3.02 3.76
C VAL A 225 -22.99 -3.87 3.25
N GLU A 226 -23.28 -4.98 2.58
CA GLU A 226 -22.28 -5.77 1.87
C GLU A 226 -21.76 -4.98 0.65
N THR A 227 -20.69 -4.20 0.82
CA THR A 227 -20.15 -3.30 -0.21
C THR A 227 -19.59 -4.06 -1.41
N TRP A 228 -19.05 -5.27 -1.22
CA TRP A 228 -18.67 -6.21 -2.29
C TRP A 228 -19.88 -6.73 -3.11
N ARG A 229 -21.11 -6.28 -2.83
CA ARG A 229 -22.32 -6.62 -3.58
C ARG A 229 -23.05 -5.37 -4.08
N LEU A 230 -22.81 -5.03 -5.34
CA LEU A 230 -23.38 -3.85 -6.01
C LEU A 230 -24.92 -3.80 -5.92
N ASP A 231 -25.60 -4.95 -5.96
CA ASP A 231 -27.06 -5.03 -5.79
C ASP A 231 -27.52 -4.63 -4.38
N LYS A 232 -26.75 -4.98 -3.34
CA LYS A 232 -27.05 -4.61 -1.95
C LYS A 232 -26.80 -3.14 -1.69
N VAL A 233 -25.75 -2.57 -2.30
CA VAL A 233 -25.49 -1.12 -2.28
C VAL A 233 -26.65 -0.37 -2.96
N LYS A 234 -27.09 -0.81 -4.14
CA LYS A 234 -28.23 -0.21 -4.85
C LYS A 234 -29.53 -0.27 -4.05
N GLU A 235 -29.81 -1.40 -3.40
CA GLU A 235 -30.99 -1.57 -2.53
C GLU A 235 -31.06 -0.51 -1.44
N GLN A 236 -29.93 -0.20 -0.78
CA GLN A 236 -29.92 0.83 0.27
C GLN A 236 -29.92 2.26 -0.30
N LEU A 237 -29.31 2.50 -1.46
CA LEU A 237 -29.36 3.82 -2.14
C LEU A 237 -30.79 4.21 -2.57
N GLU A 238 -31.58 3.26 -3.09
CA GLU A 238 -33.01 3.51 -3.38
C GLU A 238 -33.83 3.68 -2.09
N LYS A 239 -33.61 2.84 -1.08
CA LYS A 239 -34.34 2.90 0.21
C LYS A 239 -34.10 4.22 0.96
N TYR A 240 -32.89 4.76 0.89
CA TYR A 240 -32.46 5.98 1.58
C TYR A 240 -32.20 7.15 0.63
N LYS A 241 -32.89 7.15 -0.50
CA LYS A 241 -32.78 8.16 -1.56
C LYS A 241 -32.81 9.58 -1.02
N ASP A 242 -32.00 10.44 -1.62
CA ASP A 242 -31.72 11.83 -1.24
C ASP A 242 -31.10 12.04 0.16
N ARG A 243 -31.22 11.09 1.10
CA ARG A 243 -30.62 11.14 2.44
C ARG A 243 -29.21 10.56 2.52
N VAL A 244 -28.84 9.59 1.68
CA VAL A 244 -27.44 9.10 1.63
C VAL A 244 -26.54 10.23 1.13
N LYS A 245 -25.55 10.61 1.93
CA LYS A 245 -24.52 11.61 1.54
C LYS A 245 -23.11 11.05 1.48
N LEU A 246 -22.84 9.93 2.15
CA LEU A 246 -21.55 9.26 2.12
C LEU A 246 -21.72 7.74 2.05
N LEU A 247 -20.99 7.10 1.16
CA LEU A 247 -20.76 5.67 1.14
C LEU A 247 -19.28 5.40 1.46
N HIS A 248 -19.01 4.69 2.57
CA HIS A 248 -17.66 4.41 3.07
C HIS A 248 -17.28 2.93 2.88
N LEU A 249 -16.15 2.73 2.20
CA LEU A 249 -15.63 1.45 1.70
C LEU A 249 -14.30 1.08 2.37
N GLU A 250 -13.91 -0.18 2.29
CA GLU A 250 -12.56 -0.68 2.61
C GLU A 250 -12.27 -1.82 1.62
N SER A 251 -11.10 -1.83 0.95
CA SER A 251 -10.80 -2.82 -0.10
C SER A 251 -9.28 -3.08 -0.21
N PRO A 252 -8.80 -4.32 0.04
CA PRO A 252 -9.54 -5.45 0.61
C PRO A 252 -10.03 -5.16 2.04
N THR A 253 -11.16 -5.75 2.45
CA THR A 253 -11.72 -5.51 3.79
C THR A 253 -10.87 -6.09 4.92
N ASN A 254 -10.89 -5.47 6.09
CA ASN A 254 -10.29 -5.99 7.31
C ASN A 254 -11.36 -6.61 8.24
N PRO A 255 -11.30 -7.90 8.60
CA PRO A 255 -10.18 -8.83 8.41
C PRO A 255 -10.35 -9.85 7.26
N LEU A 256 -11.49 -9.92 6.57
CA LEU A 256 -11.80 -11.06 5.68
C LEU A 256 -11.23 -10.94 4.25
N MET A 257 -10.57 -9.83 3.92
CA MET A 257 -9.98 -9.53 2.60
C MET A 257 -10.97 -9.71 1.44
N ARG A 258 -12.22 -9.27 1.63
CA ARG A 258 -13.21 -9.17 0.54
C ARG A 258 -12.82 -8.04 -0.37
N ILE A 259 -13.11 -8.17 -1.66
CA ILE A 259 -12.80 -7.16 -2.66
C ILE A 259 -14.08 -6.41 -3.01
N VAL A 260 -13.97 -5.09 -3.04
CA VAL A 260 -15.01 -4.16 -3.44
C VAL A 260 -14.63 -3.61 -4.81
N ASP A 261 -15.54 -3.62 -5.78
CA ASP A 261 -15.36 -2.91 -7.06
C ASP A 261 -15.52 -1.40 -6.81
N ILE A 262 -14.39 -0.70 -6.82
CA ILE A 262 -14.36 0.73 -6.45
C ILE A 262 -15.03 1.59 -7.53
N ARG A 263 -14.89 1.21 -8.81
CA ARG A 263 -15.37 2.01 -9.94
C ARG A 263 -16.89 1.89 -10.09
N ALA A 264 -17.40 0.65 -10.14
CA ALA A 264 -18.84 0.40 -10.28
C ALA A 264 -19.65 1.01 -9.12
N ILE A 265 -19.06 1.06 -7.91
CA ILE A 265 -19.70 1.67 -6.74
C ILE A 265 -19.63 3.20 -6.78
N ALA A 266 -18.51 3.80 -7.21
CA ALA A 266 -18.43 5.24 -7.37
C ALA A 266 -19.47 5.74 -8.38
N GLU A 267 -19.51 5.12 -9.57
CA GLU A 267 -20.49 5.43 -10.62
C GLU A 267 -21.94 5.24 -10.13
N LEU A 268 -22.22 4.16 -9.39
CA LEU A 268 -23.53 3.93 -8.79
C LEU A 268 -23.90 5.01 -7.75
N ALA A 269 -23.03 5.32 -6.80
CA ALA A 269 -23.31 6.24 -5.70
C ALA A 269 -23.45 7.69 -6.16
N HIS A 270 -22.62 8.13 -7.10
CA HIS A 270 -22.73 9.44 -7.75
C HIS A 270 -24.07 9.60 -8.48
N GLY A 271 -24.65 8.52 -9.02
CA GLY A 271 -26.00 8.49 -9.59
C GLY A 271 -27.15 8.80 -8.61
N TYR A 272 -26.90 8.74 -7.29
CA TYR A 272 -27.84 9.15 -6.23
C TYR A 272 -27.37 10.41 -5.48
N GLY A 273 -26.31 11.08 -5.94
CA GLY A 273 -25.74 12.27 -5.31
C GLY A 273 -25.04 12.02 -3.97
N ALA A 274 -24.54 10.80 -3.75
CA ALA A 274 -23.77 10.43 -2.56
C ALA A 274 -22.26 10.46 -2.84
N GLU A 275 -21.48 11.07 -1.94
CA GLU A 275 -20.01 11.07 -1.99
C GLU A 275 -19.47 9.67 -1.63
N VAL A 276 -18.31 9.28 -2.19
CA VAL A 276 -17.67 7.99 -1.89
C VAL A 276 -16.32 8.18 -1.21
N SER A 277 -16.15 7.50 -0.08
CA SER A 277 -14.89 7.39 0.65
C SER A 277 -14.42 5.94 0.69
N ILE A 278 -13.11 5.74 0.67
CA ILE A 278 -12.50 4.44 0.95
C ILE A 278 -11.34 4.57 1.95
N ASP A 279 -11.25 3.62 2.88
CA ASP A 279 -10.01 3.35 3.61
C ASP A 279 -9.04 2.57 2.69
N ASN A 280 -8.00 3.24 2.22
CA ASN A 280 -6.96 2.74 1.32
C ASN A 280 -5.72 2.21 2.10
N THR A 281 -5.80 2.10 3.43
CA THR A 281 -4.67 1.79 4.33
C THR A 281 -3.86 0.57 3.91
N MET A 282 -4.52 -0.50 3.46
CA MET A 282 -3.86 -1.78 3.18
C MET A 282 -3.19 -1.84 1.80
N MET A 283 -3.68 -1.08 0.81
CA MET A 283 -3.02 -1.00 -0.50
C MET A 283 -1.95 0.10 -0.51
N SER A 284 -2.27 1.26 0.05
CA SER A 284 -1.46 2.50 -0.03
C SER A 284 -1.33 3.03 -1.48
N PRO A 285 -0.93 4.29 -1.71
CA PRO A 285 -0.94 4.88 -3.05
C PRO A 285 0.01 4.21 -4.06
N VAL A 286 0.98 3.40 -3.61
CA VAL A 286 1.85 2.63 -4.52
C VAL A 286 1.17 1.39 -5.12
N ARG A 287 -0.07 1.06 -4.72
CA ARG A 287 -0.85 -0.07 -5.26
C ARG A 287 -2.29 0.26 -5.66
N CYS A 288 -2.88 1.33 -5.13
CA CYS A 288 -4.23 1.75 -5.51
C CYS A 288 -4.37 3.27 -5.31
N THR A 289 -4.93 3.96 -6.31
CA THR A 289 -5.21 5.41 -6.33
C THR A 289 -6.73 5.63 -6.47
N PRO A 290 -7.53 5.45 -5.39
CA PRO A 290 -8.98 5.30 -5.53
C PRO A 290 -9.71 6.54 -6.06
N LEU A 291 -9.08 7.71 -5.99
CA LEU A 291 -9.61 8.95 -6.57
C LEU A 291 -9.70 8.87 -8.12
N GLU A 292 -8.79 8.13 -8.76
CA GLU A 292 -8.80 7.82 -10.20
C GLU A 292 -9.79 6.69 -10.56
N LEU A 293 -10.09 5.82 -9.59
CA LEU A 293 -11.12 4.78 -9.72
C LEU A 293 -12.53 5.36 -9.58
N GLY A 294 -12.70 6.43 -8.81
CA GLY A 294 -13.93 7.21 -8.76
C GLY A 294 -14.15 7.99 -7.47
N CYS A 295 -13.61 7.51 -6.34
CA CYS A 295 -13.86 8.04 -5.00
C CYS A 295 -13.60 9.56 -4.85
N ASP A 296 -14.33 10.20 -3.95
CA ASP A 296 -14.17 11.60 -3.56
C ASP A 296 -13.14 11.77 -2.46
N TYR A 297 -13.03 10.76 -1.57
CA TYR A 297 -12.04 10.70 -0.50
C TYR A 297 -11.25 9.38 -0.49
N SER A 298 -9.96 9.48 -0.22
CA SER A 298 -9.08 8.34 0.05
C SER A 298 -8.43 8.52 1.42
N MET A 299 -8.73 7.62 2.35
CA MET A 299 -8.33 7.70 3.76
C MET A 299 -7.20 6.71 4.03
N HIS A 300 -6.23 7.13 4.85
CA HIS A 300 -5.14 6.27 5.33
C HIS A 300 -5.03 6.33 6.85
N SER A 301 -5.00 5.17 7.48
CA SER A 301 -4.35 4.97 8.77
C SER A 301 -2.84 4.95 8.54
N ALA A 302 -2.27 6.13 8.29
CA ALA A 302 -0.86 6.32 7.91
C ALA A 302 0.15 5.72 8.91
N THR A 303 -0.29 5.50 10.15
CA THR A 303 0.26 4.56 11.16
C THR A 303 0.73 3.19 10.61
N LYS A 304 0.19 2.74 9.46
CA LYS A 304 0.47 1.43 8.85
C LYS A 304 1.53 1.53 7.75
N PHE A 305 1.17 1.36 6.48
CA PHE A 305 2.14 1.20 5.39
C PHE A 305 2.90 2.49 5.06
N LEU A 306 2.28 3.67 5.18
CA LEU A 306 2.95 4.96 4.93
C LEU A 306 4.12 5.19 5.91
N CYS A 307 3.87 5.10 7.22
CA CYS A 307 4.92 5.08 8.26
C CYS A 307 5.88 3.91 8.06
N GLY A 308 5.37 2.68 8.07
CA GLY A 308 6.13 1.43 7.88
C GLY A 308 7.06 1.03 9.03
N HIS A 309 7.28 1.90 10.02
CA HIS A 309 8.26 1.71 11.10
C HIS A 309 7.62 1.40 12.47
N SER A 310 6.29 1.50 12.60
CA SER A 310 5.52 1.22 13.83
C SER A 310 5.86 2.11 15.03
N ASP A 311 6.36 3.32 14.76
CA ASP A 311 6.89 4.29 15.74
C ASP A 311 6.00 5.54 15.93
N THR A 312 5.14 5.88 14.97
CA THR A 312 4.19 7.01 15.07
C THR A 312 2.74 6.62 14.75
N MET A 313 1.79 7.33 15.35
CA MET A 313 0.36 7.25 15.01
C MET A 313 -0.01 8.44 14.12
N CYS A 314 -0.48 8.15 12.92
CA CYS A 314 -0.86 9.13 11.91
C CYS A 314 -2.14 8.70 11.19
N GLY A 315 -2.90 9.67 10.72
CA GLY A 315 -3.93 9.51 9.69
C GLY A 315 -3.74 10.53 8.57
N VAL A 316 -4.21 10.21 7.36
CA VAL A 316 -4.30 11.18 6.26
C VAL A 316 -5.66 11.02 5.58
N LEU A 317 -6.30 12.13 5.21
CA LEU A 317 -7.49 12.15 4.36
C LEU A 317 -7.20 12.93 3.09
N CYS A 318 -7.26 12.26 1.94
CA CYS A 318 -7.06 12.85 0.62
C CYS A 318 -8.42 13.18 -0.01
N THR A 319 -8.48 14.24 -0.81
CA THR A 319 -9.71 14.82 -1.36
C THR A 319 -9.59 15.10 -2.85
N LYS A 320 -10.62 14.79 -3.63
CA LYS A 320 -10.62 14.87 -5.10
C LYS A 320 -10.82 16.26 -5.68
N THR A 321 -11.47 17.18 -4.95
CA THR A 321 -11.86 18.51 -5.46
C THR A 321 -11.68 19.60 -4.42
N GLU A 322 -11.50 20.84 -4.87
CA GLU A 322 -11.33 22.02 -4.03
C GLU A 322 -12.47 22.22 -3.00
N ALA A 323 -13.71 21.88 -3.38
CA ALA A 323 -14.87 21.98 -2.49
C ALA A 323 -14.83 20.95 -1.34
N LEU A 324 -14.35 19.74 -1.61
CA LEU A 324 -14.08 18.72 -0.58
C LEU A 324 -12.92 19.19 0.31
N SER A 325 -11.85 19.70 -0.30
CA SER A 325 -10.66 20.19 0.40
C SER A 325 -10.96 21.35 1.35
N LYS A 326 -11.75 22.35 0.93
CA LYS A 326 -12.17 23.48 1.77
C LYS A 326 -12.98 23.02 2.99
N ARG A 327 -13.88 22.05 2.82
CA ARG A 327 -14.68 21.46 3.91
C ARG A 327 -13.80 20.68 4.90
N VAL A 328 -12.84 19.89 4.43
CA VAL A 328 -11.92 19.15 5.30
C VAL A 328 -10.92 20.08 6.00
N ALA A 329 -10.34 21.07 5.31
CA ALA A 329 -9.41 22.04 5.90
C ALA A 329 -10.04 22.84 7.05
N PHE A 330 -11.27 23.32 6.86
CA PHE A 330 -12.04 24.00 7.91
C PHE A 330 -12.19 23.10 9.15
N LEU A 331 -12.58 21.83 8.96
CA LEU A 331 -12.78 20.89 10.06
C LEU A 331 -11.46 20.49 10.74
N GLN A 332 -10.38 20.24 10.01
CA GLN A 332 -9.04 19.94 10.58
C GLN A 332 -8.57 21.10 11.49
N ASN A 333 -8.73 22.35 11.03
CA ASN A 333 -8.36 23.53 11.78
C ASN A 333 -9.26 23.75 13.02
N ALA A 334 -10.59 23.64 12.85
CA ALA A 334 -11.57 23.88 13.91
C ALA A 334 -11.63 22.77 14.97
N GLN A 335 -11.44 21.50 14.59
CA GLN A 335 -11.34 20.37 15.52
C GLN A 335 -9.95 20.27 16.17
N GLY A 336 -8.93 20.95 15.60
CA GLY A 336 -7.58 21.00 16.15
C GLY A 336 -6.84 19.66 16.14
N ASN A 337 -7.25 18.72 15.30
CA ASN A 337 -6.81 17.33 15.29
C ASN A 337 -5.71 17.02 14.23
N ALA A 338 -5.10 18.07 13.68
CA ALA A 338 -3.98 17.99 12.74
C ALA A 338 -2.76 17.25 13.31
N LEU A 339 -1.93 16.70 12.44
CA LEU A 339 -0.69 16.00 12.83
C LEU A 339 0.40 16.98 13.31
N ALA A 340 1.20 16.56 14.29
CA ALA A 340 2.30 17.34 14.85
C ALA A 340 3.55 17.34 13.94
N PRO A 341 4.39 18.39 13.93
CA PRO A 341 5.52 18.51 12.99
C PRO A 341 6.52 17.35 13.06
N PHE A 342 6.83 16.85 14.27
CA PHE A 342 7.74 15.72 14.45
C PHE A 342 7.21 14.42 13.81
N ASP A 343 5.92 14.11 14.01
CA ASP A 343 5.28 12.96 13.37
C ASP A 343 5.14 13.13 11.86
N CYS A 344 4.94 14.36 11.38
CA CYS A 344 4.97 14.67 9.95
C CYS A 344 6.35 14.35 9.33
N TRP A 345 7.42 14.67 10.05
CA TRP A 345 8.79 14.35 9.64
C TRP A 345 9.08 12.84 9.67
N LEU A 346 8.63 12.11 10.72
CA LEU A 346 8.72 10.66 10.78
C LEU A 346 7.97 10.00 9.60
N LEU A 347 6.79 10.52 9.24
CA LEU A 347 5.99 9.99 8.14
C LEU A 347 6.62 10.31 6.77
N LEU A 348 7.14 11.52 6.57
CA LEU A 348 7.96 11.87 5.39
C LEU A 348 9.15 10.91 5.22
N ARG A 349 9.90 10.66 6.30
CA ARG A 349 11.01 9.69 6.35
C ARG A 349 10.53 8.27 6.02
N GLY A 350 9.39 7.85 6.57
CA GLY A 350 8.78 6.55 6.32
C GLY A 350 8.41 6.34 4.85
N ILE A 351 7.78 7.34 4.23
CA ILE A 351 7.31 7.29 2.84
C ILE A 351 8.46 7.12 1.84
N LYS A 352 9.66 7.66 2.10
CA LYS A 352 10.85 7.48 1.22
C LYS A 352 11.31 6.02 1.04
N THR A 353 10.71 5.07 1.77
CA THR A 353 10.95 3.62 1.63
C THR A 353 9.68 2.83 1.29
N LEU A 354 8.56 3.49 0.98
CA LEU A 354 7.24 2.88 0.84
C LEU A 354 7.19 1.75 -0.20
N SER A 355 7.62 2.01 -1.45
CA SER A 355 7.54 1.03 -2.53
C SER A 355 8.35 -0.23 -2.24
N ILE A 356 9.63 -0.11 -1.90
CA ILE A 356 10.50 -1.25 -1.58
C ILE A 356 10.06 -2.03 -0.34
N ARG A 357 9.38 -1.38 0.62
CA ARG A 357 8.77 -2.06 1.77
C ARG A 357 7.52 -2.84 1.34
N VAL A 358 6.61 -2.21 0.61
CA VAL A 358 5.35 -2.83 0.14
C VAL A 358 5.66 -4.02 -0.77
N GLU A 359 6.56 -3.86 -1.74
CA GLU A 359 7.07 -4.94 -2.59
C GLU A 359 7.56 -6.12 -1.75
N LYS A 360 8.47 -5.86 -0.79
CA LYS A 360 9.04 -6.95 0.01
C LYS A 360 8.05 -7.55 1.00
N GLN A 361 7.07 -6.78 1.48
CA GLN A 361 5.97 -7.25 2.30
C GLN A 361 5.06 -8.20 1.51
N GLU A 362 4.72 -7.86 0.27
CA GLU A 362 3.92 -8.72 -0.62
C GLU A 362 4.65 -10.01 -1.00
N LEU A 363 5.92 -9.93 -1.42
CA LEU A 363 6.70 -11.14 -1.76
C LEU A 363 6.82 -12.10 -0.56
N ASN A 364 6.97 -11.56 0.64
CA ASN A 364 6.95 -12.35 1.87
C ASN A 364 5.53 -12.89 2.18
N ALA A 365 4.47 -12.12 1.91
CA ALA A 365 3.08 -12.53 2.11
C ALA A 365 2.67 -13.66 1.15
N VAL A 366 3.06 -13.60 -0.13
CA VAL A 366 2.87 -14.69 -1.11
C VAL A 366 3.56 -15.96 -0.62
N ALA A 367 4.82 -15.88 -0.19
CA ALA A 367 5.56 -17.04 0.33
C ALA A 367 4.89 -17.66 1.57
N VAL A 368 4.38 -16.82 2.49
CA VAL A 368 3.62 -17.29 3.66
C VAL A 368 2.26 -17.88 3.25
N ALA A 369 1.57 -17.27 2.30
CA ALA A 369 0.28 -17.74 1.79
C ALA A 369 0.41 -19.11 1.09
N LEU A 370 1.43 -19.30 0.25
CA LEU A 370 1.76 -20.59 -0.38
C LEU A 370 2.15 -21.65 0.66
N PHE A 371 2.96 -21.29 1.66
CA PHE A 371 3.29 -22.19 2.76
C PHE A 371 2.03 -22.64 3.53
N LEU A 372 1.12 -21.70 3.85
CA LEU A 372 -0.13 -21.99 4.55
C LEU A 372 -1.11 -22.81 3.68
N ALA A 373 -1.21 -22.54 2.38
CA ALA A 373 -2.02 -23.31 1.44
C ALA A 373 -1.60 -24.78 1.37
N ARG A 374 -0.30 -25.07 1.58
CA ARG A 374 0.24 -26.44 1.71
C ARG A 374 -0.10 -27.11 3.05
N GLN A 375 -0.43 -26.36 4.10
CA GLN A 375 -0.78 -26.91 5.42
C GLN A 375 -2.27 -27.30 5.54
N LYS A 376 -2.84 -27.99 4.54
CA LYS A 376 -4.28 -28.39 4.49
C LYS A 376 -4.77 -29.17 5.74
N HIS A 377 -3.86 -29.73 6.54
CA HIS A 377 -4.16 -30.45 7.79
C HIS A 377 -4.43 -29.53 9.01
N VAL A 378 -4.14 -28.22 8.90
CA VAL A 378 -4.42 -27.21 9.95
C VAL A 378 -5.06 -25.92 9.41
N VAL A 379 -4.82 -25.56 8.15
CA VAL A 379 -5.44 -24.40 7.50
C VAL A 379 -6.72 -24.85 6.78
N ARG A 380 -7.88 -24.48 7.34
CA ARG A 380 -9.20 -24.76 6.72
C ARG A 380 -9.49 -23.87 5.50
N LYS A 381 -9.11 -22.60 5.57
CA LYS A 381 -9.37 -21.58 4.56
C LYS A 381 -8.40 -20.42 4.73
N LEU A 382 -8.01 -19.78 3.63
CA LEU A 382 -6.99 -18.75 3.54
C LEU A 382 -7.61 -17.49 2.92
N HIS A 383 -7.55 -16.39 3.68
CA HIS A 383 -7.99 -15.07 3.24
C HIS A 383 -6.76 -14.29 2.78
N TYR A 384 -6.56 -14.23 1.47
CA TYR A 384 -5.46 -13.50 0.84
C TYR A 384 -5.79 -13.23 -0.63
N ALA A 385 -5.71 -11.96 -1.05
CA ALA A 385 -6.13 -11.55 -2.38
C ALA A 385 -5.05 -11.71 -3.47
N GLY A 386 -3.78 -11.83 -3.08
CA GLY A 386 -2.64 -11.98 -4.00
C GLY A 386 -2.35 -13.40 -4.50
N LEU A 387 -3.26 -14.36 -4.32
CA LEU A 387 -3.15 -15.70 -4.91
C LEU A 387 -4.39 -16.01 -5.76
N ASN A 388 -4.16 -16.52 -6.96
CA ASN A 388 -5.23 -16.81 -7.92
C ASN A 388 -6.10 -17.99 -7.45
N PRO A 389 -7.41 -17.80 -7.19
CA PRO A 389 -8.29 -18.88 -6.75
C PRO A 389 -8.42 -20.00 -7.77
N LYS A 390 -8.18 -19.76 -9.08
CA LYS A 390 -8.17 -20.79 -10.13
C LYS A 390 -7.20 -21.94 -9.81
N VAL A 391 -6.09 -21.66 -9.14
CA VAL A 391 -5.04 -22.63 -8.76
C VAL A 391 -5.29 -23.25 -7.38
N PHE A 392 -5.93 -22.52 -6.45
CA PHE A 392 -6.05 -22.90 -5.03
C PHE A 392 -7.51 -23.01 -4.55
N LYS A 393 -8.41 -23.52 -5.43
CA LYS A 393 -9.88 -23.54 -5.24
C LYS A 393 -10.35 -24.07 -3.88
N ASP A 394 -9.72 -25.12 -3.37
CA ASP A 394 -10.09 -25.75 -2.09
C ASP A 394 -9.95 -24.83 -0.87
N ILE A 395 -9.00 -23.88 -0.92
CA ILE A 395 -8.44 -23.24 0.27
C ILE A 395 -8.54 -21.71 0.25
N ILE A 396 -8.62 -21.05 -0.91
CA ILE A 396 -8.77 -19.59 -0.97
C ILE A 396 -10.22 -19.15 -0.66
N SER A 397 -10.37 -17.98 -0.04
CA SER A 397 -11.67 -17.36 0.25
C SER A 397 -12.27 -16.52 -0.86
N LEU A 398 -11.41 -15.97 -1.71
CA LEU A 398 -11.78 -15.12 -2.83
C LEU A 398 -12.28 -15.96 -4.01
N ASP A 399 -13.32 -15.47 -4.69
CA ASP A 399 -13.78 -16.04 -5.96
C ASP A 399 -13.01 -15.45 -7.16
N GLU A 400 -13.21 -16.04 -8.34
CA GLU A 400 -12.47 -15.69 -9.55
C GLU A 400 -12.77 -14.26 -10.03
N ALA A 401 -14.02 -13.79 -9.92
CA ALA A 401 -14.40 -12.44 -10.35
C ALA A 401 -13.84 -11.37 -9.38
N SER A 402 -13.94 -11.61 -8.08
CA SER A 402 -13.34 -10.73 -7.07
C SER A 402 -11.81 -10.67 -7.16
N PHE A 403 -11.14 -11.75 -7.57
CA PHE A 403 -9.71 -11.75 -7.87
C PHE A 403 -9.38 -10.94 -9.12
N ASP A 404 -10.14 -11.12 -10.21
CA ASP A 404 -9.93 -10.39 -11.46
C ASP A 404 -10.21 -8.87 -11.27
N ILE A 405 -11.22 -8.49 -10.47
CA ILE A 405 -11.47 -7.09 -10.03
C ILE A 405 -10.29 -6.54 -9.23
N HIS A 406 -9.75 -7.30 -8.26
CA HIS A 406 -8.59 -6.86 -7.48
C HIS A 406 -7.38 -6.59 -8.38
N ARG A 407 -7.12 -7.45 -9.38
CA ARG A 407 -6.02 -7.27 -10.33
C ARG A 407 -6.24 -6.07 -11.27
N LEU A 408 -7.48 -5.75 -11.64
CA LEU A 408 -7.81 -4.61 -12.50
C LEU A 408 -7.73 -3.26 -11.79
N GLN A 409 -8.02 -3.23 -10.49
CA GLN A 409 -8.01 -1.99 -9.69
C GLN A 409 -6.73 -1.80 -8.85
N THR A 410 -5.70 -2.63 -9.05
CA THR A 410 -4.40 -2.47 -8.39
C THR A 410 -3.28 -2.31 -9.41
N THR A 411 -2.37 -1.36 -9.14
CA THR A 411 -1.22 -1.11 -10.00
C THR A 411 -0.12 -2.12 -9.75
N ALA A 412 0.45 -2.67 -10.83
CA ALA A 412 1.77 -3.28 -10.74
C ALA A 412 2.80 -2.19 -10.39
N LEU A 413 3.81 -2.51 -9.57
CA LEU A 413 4.82 -1.54 -9.11
C LEU A 413 5.72 -0.94 -10.22
N ALA A 414 5.56 -1.42 -11.47
CA ALA A 414 6.17 -0.86 -12.68
C ALA A 414 5.13 -0.24 -13.65
N ALA A 415 3.83 -0.43 -13.40
CA ALA A 415 2.72 0.07 -14.21
C ALA A 415 1.86 1.11 -13.47
N CYS A 416 2.35 1.67 -12.37
CA CYS A 416 1.82 2.92 -11.84
C CYS A 416 1.94 3.98 -12.94
N SER A 417 0.80 4.54 -13.38
CA SER A 417 0.79 5.61 -14.37
C SER A 417 1.76 6.72 -13.92
N PRO A 418 2.67 7.18 -14.79
CA PRO A 418 3.68 8.14 -14.38
C PRO A 418 2.97 9.43 -13.94
N LEU A 419 3.36 9.97 -12.79
CA LEU A 419 2.60 11.02 -12.11
C LEU A 419 2.42 12.21 -13.04
N LYS A 420 1.15 12.48 -13.42
CA LYS A 420 0.79 13.63 -14.27
C LYS A 420 1.49 14.87 -13.72
N PRO A 421 2.17 15.67 -14.57
CA PRO A 421 2.97 16.78 -14.09
C PRO A 421 2.09 17.71 -13.27
N ALA A 422 2.37 17.78 -11.97
CA ALA A 422 1.80 18.80 -11.13
C ALA A 422 2.22 20.17 -11.68
N VAL A 423 1.36 21.18 -11.51
CA VAL A 423 1.79 22.57 -11.66
C VAL A 423 3.03 22.75 -10.76
N ARG A 424 4.18 23.09 -11.36
CA ARG A 424 5.55 22.87 -10.82
C ARG A 424 5.69 23.31 -9.35
N ASN A 425 6.30 22.53 -8.44
CA ASN A 425 7.76 22.28 -8.20
C ASN A 425 7.94 21.10 -7.17
N ALA A 426 9.10 20.52 -6.81
CA ALA A 426 10.48 20.36 -7.36
C ALA A 426 11.20 19.16 -6.64
N PRO A 427 12.44 18.72 -7.00
CA PRO A 427 12.97 17.40 -6.54
C PRO A 427 14.40 17.22 -5.91
N ALA A 428 14.67 16.03 -5.30
CA ALA A 428 15.91 15.53 -4.57
C ALA A 428 16.59 14.24 -5.22
N PRO A 429 17.16 13.11 -4.62
CA PRO A 429 17.14 12.52 -3.23
C PRO A 429 18.22 11.41 -2.81
N SER A 430 17.80 10.35 -2.03
CA SER A 430 18.31 8.92 -1.86
C SER A 430 19.29 8.55 -0.68
N SER A 431 19.31 7.35 -0.02
CA SER A 431 18.38 6.17 0.11
C SER A 431 18.77 5.06 1.18
N ALA A 432 17.78 4.31 1.76
CA ALA A 432 17.79 2.90 2.30
C ALA A 432 18.57 2.48 3.61
N PRO A 433 18.36 1.27 4.28
CA PRO A 433 17.25 0.27 4.39
C PRO A 433 16.87 -0.25 5.86
N ALA A 434 15.96 -1.25 6.05
CA ALA A 434 15.41 -1.74 7.37
C ALA A 434 14.90 -3.24 7.47
N SER A 435 14.11 -3.65 8.50
CA SER A 435 13.62 -5.05 8.81
C SER A 435 12.15 -5.19 9.37
N SER A 436 11.69 -6.37 9.89
CA SER A 436 10.23 -6.77 9.97
C SER A 436 9.69 -7.55 11.22
N SER A 437 8.36 -7.56 11.48
CA SER A 437 7.63 -8.33 12.55
C SER A 437 6.14 -8.68 12.22
N SER A 438 5.36 -9.28 13.15
CA SER A 438 3.94 -9.71 12.95
C SER A 438 3.05 -9.69 14.23
N SER A 439 1.70 -9.72 14.11
CA SER A 439 0.77 -9.71 15.27
C SER A 439 -0.66 -10.28 14.98
N PRO A 440 -1.37 -10.86 15.99
CA PRO A 440 -2.78 -11.30 15.90
C PRO A 440 -3.77 -10.34 16.58
N SER A 441 -5.09 -10.54 16.40
CA SER A 441 -6.13 -9.69 17.03
C SER A 441 -7.40 -10.44 17.48
N ALA A 442 -8.33 -9.68 18.10
CA ALA A 442 -9.66 -10.05 18.60
C ALA A 442 -9.76 -10.88 19.90
N SER A 443 -10.21 -10.22 20.97
CA SER A 443 -10.90 -10.84 22.11
C SER A 443 -12.33 -10.27 22.22
N ALA A 444 -13.29 -11.15 22.51
CA ALA A 444 -14.68 -10.79 22.76
C ALA A 444 -15.25 -11.77 23.82
N ALA A 445 -16.22 -11.30 24.62
CA ALA A 445 -16.74 -12.04 25.76
C ALA A 445 -17.54 -13.29 25.36
N ALA A 446 -17.69 -14.24 26.29
CA ALA A 446 -18.32 -15.53 26.02
C ALA A 446 -19.24 -15.98 27.18
N THR A 447 -20.34 -16.63 26.80
CA THR A 447 -21.13 -17.55 27.63
C THR A 447 -21.26 -18.89 26.86
N PRO A 448 -21.51 -20.03 27.55
CA PRO A 448 -20.84 -21.26 27.16
C PRO A 448 -21.61 -22.18 26.20
N SER A 449 -20.93 -22.66 25.17
CA SER A 449 -21.10 -24.02 24.64
C SER A 449 -19.71 -24.62 24.33
N SER A 450 -19.55 -25.92 24.51
CA SER A 450 -18.24 -26.56 24.65
C SER A 450 -17.54 -26.85 23.30
N ARG A 451 -16.39 -26.20 23.07
CA ARG A 451 -15.29 -26.63 22.17
C ARG A 451 -14.00 -25.90 22.54
N CYS A 452 -12.88 -26.62 22.55
CA CYS A 452 -11.60 -26.09 23.03
C CYS A 452 -11.05 -24.96 22.15
N ARG A 453 -10.67 -23.85 22.78
CA ARG A 453 -9.68 -22.89 22.25
C ARG A 453 -8.44 -22.96 23.15
N VAL A 454 -7.25 -22.99 22.56
CA VAL A 454 -5.98 -22.99 23.30
C VAL A 454 -5.36 -21.61 23.18
N SER A 455 -5.12 -20.96 24.32
CA SER A 455 -4.48 -19.65 24.43
C SER A 455 -3.21 -19.75 25.25
N PHE A 456 -2.12 -19.10 24.81
CA PHE A 456 -0.87 -19.02 25.57
C PHE A 456 -0.52 -17.58 25.91
N LEU A 457 -0.49 -17.29 27.22
CA LEU A 457 0.01 -16.07 27.86
C LEU A 457 0.43 -16.45 29.30
N THR A 458 0.83 -15.46 30.11
CA THR A 458 1.26 -15.55 31.54
C THR A 458 2.74 -15.97 31.75
N PRO A 459 3.38 -15.62 32.89
CA PRO A 459 2.82 -15.06 34.14
C PRO A 459 3.41 -13.68 34.55
N PRO A 460 2.88 -13.06 35.62
CA PRO A 460 3.31 -13.45 36.97
C PRO A 460 2.24 -14.12 37.86
N SER A 461 2.71 -15.11 38.63
CA SER A 461 2.14 -15.71 39.85
C SER A 461 0.60 -15.93 40.00
N ARG A 462 0.15 -17.16 39.78
CA ARG A 462 -0.29 -18.11 40.86
C ARG A 462 -0.54 -19.53 40.32
N ARG A 463 -0.73 -20.48 41.25
CA ARG A 463 -0.64 -21.97 41.16
C ARG A 463 -1.11 -22.65 39.85
N ARG A 464 -0.38 -23.71 39.45
CA ARG A 464 -0.61 -24.55 38.25
C ARG A 464 -1.70 -25.61 38.42
N SER A 465 -2.41 -25.90 37.34
CA SER A 465 -2.79 -27.27 36.92
C SER A 465 -2.18 -27.54 35.53
N ALA A 466 -2.04 -28.80 35.10
CA ALA A 466 -1.30 -29.17 33.89
C ALA A 466 -2.22 -29.62 32.74
N PRO A 467 -1.94 -29.24 31.46
CA PRO A 467 -2.65 -29.73 30.28
C PRO A 467 -2.17 -31.13 29.86
N SER A 468 -2.95 -31.81 29.01
CA SER A 468 -2.70 -33.19 28.58
C SER A 468 -1.49 -33.35 27.62
N PRO A 469 -0.91 -34.56 27.51
CA PRO A 469 0.33 -34.78 26.75
C PRO A 469 0.22 -34.47 25.25
N GLU A 470 -0.91 -34.82 24.62
CA GLU A 470 -1.07 -34.80 23.16
C GLU A 470 -0.98 -33.39 22.57
N THR A 471 -1.61 -32.40 23.21
CA THR A 471 -1.57 -31.00 22.75
C THR A 471 -0.15 -30.41 22.76
N SER A 472 0.72 -30.91 23.65
CA SER A 472 2.13 -30.51 23.71
C SER A 472 2.98 -31.09 22.58
N SER A 473 2.55 -32.20 21.96
CA SER A 473 3.28 -32.84 20.85
C SER A 473 3.17 -32.03 19.56
N VAL A 474 1.93 -31.73 19.13
CA VAL A 474 1.66 -31.02 17.87
C VAL A 474 2.29 -29.63 17.86
N PHE A 475 2.16 -28.87 18.96
CA PHE A 475 2.70 -27.52 19.07
C PHE A 475 4.24 -27.48 18.98
N ARG A 476 4.93 -28.48 19.56
CA ARG A 476 6.39 -28.65 19.42
C ARG A 476 6.78 -29.04 18.00
N SER A 477 5.99 -29.88 17.32
CA SER A 477 6.24 -30.28 15.92
C SER A 477 6.20 -29.07 14.97
N VAL A 478 5.19 -28.20 15.09
CA VAL A 478 5.07 -26.98 14.28
C VAL A 478 6.22 -26.00 14.55
N LEU A 479 6.54 -25.73 15.82
CA LEU A 479 7.66 -24.85 16.18
C LEU A 479 9.03 -25.42 15.78
N SER A 480 9.19 -26.75 15.78
CA SER A 480 10.39 -27.42 15.26
C SER A 480 10.57 -27.19 13.76
N ARG A 481 9.49 -27.40 12.97
CA ARG A 481 9.49 -27.18 11.52
C ARG A 481 9.73 -25.73 11.12
N LEU A 482 9.19 -24.77 11.88
CA LEU A 482 9.49 -23.34 11.68
C LEU A 482 10.98 -23.02 11.93
N LYS A 483 11.60 -23.64 12.95
CA LYS A 483 13.02 -23.47 13.26
C LYS A 483 13.96 -24.11 12.22
N THR A 484 13.54 -25.15 11.50
CA THR A 484 14.34 -25.70 10.38
C THR A 484 14.15 -24.97 9.05
N PHE A 485 13.07 -24.20 8.88
CA PHE A 485 12.82 -23.42 7.65
C PHE A 485 13.55 -22.06 7.65
N TRP A 486 13.71 -21.43 8.82
CA TRP A 486 14.31 -20.09 8.97
C TRP A 486 15.79 -19.95 8.56
N PRO A 487 16.70 -20.92 8.79
CA PRO A 487 18.13 -20.79 8.45
C PRO A 487 18.41 -20.62 6.94
N THR A 488 17.46 -21.00 6.08
CA THR A 488 17.57 -20.90 4.62
C THR A 488 17.31 -19.47 4.12
N PHE A 489 16.61 -18.63 4.89
CA PHE A 489 16.27 -17.26 4.52
C PHE A 489 17.29 -16.20 4.95
N LEU A 490 18.17 -16.52 5.90
CA LEU A 490 19.13 -15.57 6.50
C LEU A 490 20.53 -16.20 6.66
N ARG A 491 21.23 -16.41 5.54
CA ARG A 491 22.69 -16.55 5.54
C ARG A 491 23.34 -15.26 5.00
N PRO A 492 24.14 -14.55 5.80
CA PRO A 492 25.12 -13.61 5.26
C PRO A 492 26.09 -14.36 4.35
N SER A 493 26.48 -13.75 3.24
CA SER A 493 27.62 -14.21 2.44
C SER A 493 28.88 -14.21 3.32
N ARG A 494 29.56 -15.36 3.43
CA ARG A 494 30.90 -15.38 4.03
C ARG A 494 31.84 -14.54 3.17
N PRO A 495 32.72 -13.70 3.75
CA PRO A 495 33.82 -13.13 2.99
C PRO A 495 34.74 -14.26 2.49
N PRO A 496 35.47 -14.04 1.38
CA PRO A 496 36.48 -15.00 0.93
C PRO A 496 37.59 -15.17 1.99
N PRO A 497 38.30 -16.32 2.02
CA PRO A 497 39.52 -16.46 2.79
C PRO A 497 40.58 -15.45 2.32
N ARG A 498 41.51 -15.11 3.22
CA ARG A 498 42.71 -14.32 2.91
C ARG A 498 43.75 -15.16 2.18
#